data_AF-A0A7W0MYS0-F1
#
_entry.id   AF-A0A7W0MYS0-F1
#
_cell.length_a   1.000
_cell.length_b   1.000
_cell.length_c   1.000
_cell.angle_alpha   90.00
_cell.angle_beta   90.00
_cell.angle_gamma   90.00
#
_symmetry.space_group_name_H-M   'P 1'
#
loop_
_entity.id
_entity.type
_entity.pdbx_description
1 polymer ?
#
loop_
_entity_poly.entity_id
_entity_poly.type
_entity_poly.pdbx_seq_one_letter_code
_entity_poly.pdbx_strand_id
1 'polypeptide(L)'
;MTLVDQWRSIEVGLSPRWDEARLLLAAPGRASLDRAASLLRTAEPALSPEGVRFRWVRDDEDGLAALLERLDAEGAGGRLELLSTRERAAVGPSRRAARTGPATLAAAWEGALAELPPDWSDLYGEIELGSTDYLDRAALMLSPVNPSRAGGPGFRFRCARVYGYGASAEMVRRCLERCDAEGITGQVRILRTLSDTRPVATQGPVWYVGGKAV
;
A
#
# COMPACT_ATOMS: atom_id res chain seq x y z
N MET A 1 3.20 29.79 12.43
CA MET A 1 2.20 28.77 12.79
C MET A 1 2.96 27.47 12.95
N THR A 2 2.82 26.79 14.08
CA THR A 2 3.55 25.52 14.31
C THR A 2 2.98 24.43 13.40
N LEU A 3 3.72 23.34 13.21
CA LEU A 3 3.23 22.16 12.51
C LEU A 3 2.05 21.52 13.25
N VAL A 4 2.01 21.60 14.58
CA VAL A 4 0.87 21.14 15.39
C VAL A 4 -0.38 21.98 15.12
N ASP A 5 -0.25 23.31 15.07
CA ASP A 5 -1.39 24.18 14.75
C ASP A 5 -1.91 23.93 13.33
N GLN A 6 -1.00 23.70 12.38
CA GLN A 6 -1.33 23.29 11.01
C GLN A 6 -2.07 21.96 10.98
N TRP A 7 -1.59 20.97 11.73
CA TRP A 7 -2.25 19.68 11.84
C TRP A 7 -3.64 19.79 12.46
N ARG A 8 -3.81 20.52 13.57
CA ARG A 8 -5.12 20.74 14.19
C ARG A 8 -6.13 21.38 13.24
N SER A 9 -5.68 22.35 12.43
CA SER A 9 -6.51 22.99 11.40
C SER A 9 -6.94 21.99 10.31
N ILE A 10 -6.01 21.14 9.85
CA ILE A 10 -6.30 20.08 8.88
C ILE A 10 -7.27 19.05 9.48
N GLU A 11 -7.03 18.64 10.73
CA GLU A 11 -7.76 17.58 11.42
C GLU A 11 -9.24 17.91 11.62
N VAL A 12 -9.57 19.18 11.89
CA VAL A 12 -10.96 19.66 11.99
C VAL A 12 -11.75 19.41 10.69
N GLY A 13 -11.07 19.40 9.53
CA GLY A 13 -11.67 19.11 8.23
C GLY A 13 -11.75 17.63 7.88
N LEU A 14 -11.17 16.74 8.69
CA LEU A 14 -11.15 15.31 8.40
C LEU A 14 -12.42 14.61 8.88
N SER A 15 -12.84 13.60 8.13
CA SER A 15 -13.92 12.69 8.54
C SER A 15 -13.56 11.99 9.84
N PRO A 16 -14.43 11.92 10.87
CA PRO A 16 -14.12 11.29 12.16
C PRO A 16 -13.76 9.80 12.05
N ARG A 17 -13.97 9.18 10.89
CA ARG A 17 -13.62 7.78 10.58
C ARG A 17 -12.27 7.62 9.89
N TRP A 18 -11.48 8.66 9.69
CA TRP A 18 -10.16 8.53 9.07
C TRP A 18 -9.24 7.61 9.90
N ASP A 19 -8.49 6.73 9.23
CA ASP A 19 -7.50 5.84 9.87
C ASP A 19 -6.08 6.05 9.35
N GLU A 20 -5.93 6.67 8.19
CA GLU A 20 -4.63 7.05 7.64
C GLU A 20 -4.70 8.43 6.99
N ALA A 21 -3.65 9.23 7.22
CA ALA A 21 -3.41 10.49 6.55
C ALA A 21 -2.07 10.44 5.81
N ARG A 22 -2.05 10.97 4.58
CA ARG A 22 -0.82 11.21 3.82
C ARG A 22 -0.54 12.69 3.79
N LEU A 23 0.64 13.06 4.26
CA LEU A 23 1.04 14.42 4.50
C LEU A 23 2.26 14.77 3.66
N LEU A 24 2.35 16.03 3.24
CA LEU A 24 3.53 16.64 2.66
C LEU A 24 4.03 17.72 3.61
N LEU A 25 5.29 17.63 4.01
CA LEU A 25 6.01 18.69 4.69
C LEU A 25 6.90 19.42 3.69
N ALA A 26 6.49 20.62 3.30
CA ALA A 26 7.27 21.53 2.50
C ALA A 26 8.10 22.43 3.43
N ALA A 27 9.43 22.34 3.34
CA ALA A 27 10.35 23.13 4.14
C ALA A 27 11.23 24.02 3.25
N PRO A 28 11.62 25.22 3.70
CA PRO A 28 12.52 26.09 2.95
C PRO A 28 13.94 25.50 2.95
N GLY A 29 14.31 24.86 1.84
CA GLY A 29 15.67 24.43 1.58
C GLY A 29 15.98 22.98 1.93
N ARG A 30 16.98 22.45 1.23
CA ARG A 30 17.31 21.01 1.23
C ARG A 30 17.74 20.49 2.60
N ALA A 31 18.50 21.26 3.36
CA ALA A 31 18.97 20.88 4.69
C ALA A 31 17.84 20.72 5.73
N SER A 32 16.73 21.42 5.55
CA SER A 32 15.55 21.27 6.41
C SER A 32 14.75 20.01 6.03
N LEU A 33 14.64 19.74 4.72
CA LEU A 33 14.01 18.52 4.20
C LEU A 33 14.76 17.23 4.58
N ASP A 34 16.09 17.24 4.52
CA ASP A 34 16.90 16.06 4.89
C ASP A 34 16.80 15.75 6.39
N ARG A 35 16.72 16.79 7.24
CA ARG A 35 16.45 16.64 8.69
C ARG A 35 15.05 16.13 8.96
N ALA A 36 14.03 16.70 8.29
CA ALA A 36 12.66 16.22 8.37
C ALA A 36 12.56 14.73 7.99
N ALA A 37 13.16 14.31 6.88
CA ALA A 37 13.18 12.92 6.45
C ALA A 37 13.88 12.00 7.47
N SER A 38 14.92 12.48 8.14
CA SER A 38 15.62 11.73 9.19
C SER A 38 14.76 11.54 10.44
N LEU A 39 14.01 12.57 10.85
CA LEU A 39 13.11 12.51 12.01
C LEU A 39 11.83 11.71 11.73
N LEU A 40 11.41 11.65 10.47
CA LEU A 40 10.22 10.93 10.00
C LEU A 40 10.48 9.47 9.62
N ARG A 41 11.65 8.89 9.92
CA ARG A 41 12.04 7.54 9.48
C ARG A 41 11.01 6.44 9.80
N THR A 42 10.33 6.54 10.92
CA THR A 42 9.29 5.58 11.36
C THR A 42 7.98 5.71 10.58
N ALA A 43 7.80 6.82 9.85
CA ALA A 43 6.63 7.14 9.03
C ALA A 43 6.90 6.96 7.51
N GLU A 44 7.92 6.17 7.16
CA GLU A 44 8.33 5.84 5.78
C GLU A 44 8.40 7.05 4.84
N PRO A 45 9.32 8.00 5.11
CA PRO A 45 9.34 9.28 4.42
C PRO A 45 9.87 9.13 2.99
N ALA A 46 9.21 9.78 2.05
CA ALA A 46 9.64 9.90 0.67
C ALA A 46 10.02 11.36 0.36
N LEU A 47 11.32 11.60 0.22
CA LEU A 47 11.86 12.91 -0.17
C LEU A 47 11.57 13.21 -1.65
N SER A 48 11.19 14.44 -1.94
CA SER A 48 10.94 14.95 -3.29
C SER A 48 11.29 16.44 -3.39
N PRO A 49 11.36 17.01 -4.61
CA PRO A 49 11.59 18.46 -4.78
C PRO A 49 10.54 19.35 -4.10
N GLU A 50 9.31 18.85 -3.96
CA GLU A 50 8.18 19.57 -3.35
C GLU A 50 8.17 19.47 -1.81
N GLY A 51 8.94 18.55 -1.22
CA GLY A 51 9.00 18.33 0.22
C GLY A 51 9.13 16.86 0.61
N VAL A 52 8.97 16.58 1.91
CA VAL A 52 8.97 15.22 2.47
C VAL A 52 7.53 14.72 2.57
N ARG A 53 7.20 13.66 1.83
CA ARG A 53 5.92 12.96 1.99
C ARG A 53 6.04 11.90 3.06
N PHE A 54 5.05 11.75 3.91
CA PHE A 54 5.03 10.69 4.92
C PHE A 54 3.60 10.22 5.18
N ARG A 55 3.50 8.99 5.70
CA ARG A 55 2.23 8.34 6.01
C ARG A 55 2.07 8.29 7.53
N TRP A 56 0.90 8.70 8.02
CA TRP A 56 0.53 8.53 9.41
C TRP A 56 -0.69 7.63 9.51
N VAL A 57 -0.61 6.61 10.35
CA VAL A 57 -1.74 5.75 10.73
C VAL A 57 -2.19 6.17 12.11
N ARG A 58 -3.49 6.39 12.27
CA ARG A 58 -4.08 6.75 13.56
C ARG A 58 -4.13 5.51 14.46
N ASP A 59 -3.07 5.34 15.25
CA ASP A 59 -2.95 4.26 16.26
C ASP A 59 -3.02 4.81 17.69
N ASP A 60 -2.62 6.07 17.90
CA ASP A 60 -2.78 6.85 19.13
C ASP A 60 -3.23 8.31 18.81
N GLU A 61 -3.78 9.03 19.79
CA GLU A 61 -4.27 10.41 19.58
C GLU A 61 -3.13 11.45 19.60
N ASP A 62 -2.01 11.16 20.28
CA ASP A 62 -0.96 12.15 20.55
C ASP A 62 0.34 11.94 19.76
N GLY A 63 0.54 10.79 19.11
CA GLY A 63 1.82 10.42 18.51
C GLY A 63 2.23 11.31 17.34
N LEU A 64 1.26 11.78 16.54
CA LEU A 64 1.55 12.71 15.44
C LEU A 64 1.88 14.10 15.98
N ALA A 65 1.15 14.58 16.98
CA ALA A 65 1.40 15.90 17.57
C ALA A 65 2.81 15.96 18.15
N ALA A 66 3.22 14.96 18.95
CA ALA A 66 4.57 14.89 19.52
C ALA A 66 5.67 14.83 18.43
N LEU A 67 5.42 14.13 17.32
CA LEU A 67 6.35 14.08 16.20
C LEU A 67 6.49 15.43 15.50
N LEU A 68 5.38 16.16 15.32
CA LEU A 68 5.37 17.50 14.72
C LEU A 68 6.02 18.56 15.62
N GLU A 69 5.82 18.48 16.94
CA GLU A 69 6.53 19.33 17.91
C GLU A 69 8.04 19.11 17.82
N ARG A 70 8.47 17.84 17.73
CA ARG A 70 9.89 17.50 17.56
C ARG A 70 10.46 18.06 16.25
N LEU A 71 9.69 18.01 15.16
CA LEU A 71 10.11 18.59 13.88
C LEU A 71 10.30 20.11 13.96
N ASP A 72 9.40 20.82 14.63
CA ASP A 72 9.55 22.26 14.85
C ASP A 72 10.75 22.57 15.74
N ALA A 73 10.94 21.83 16.84
CA ALA A 73 12.04 22.02 17.78
C ALA A 73 13.43 21.81 17.13
N GLU A 74 13.54 20.86 16.20
CA GLU A 74 14.78 20.53 15.47
C GLU A 74 15.04 21.44 14.25
N GLY A 75 14.21 22.48 14.05
CA GLY A 75 14.33 23.40 12.92
C GLY A 75 14.02 22.75 11.55
N ALA A 76 13.20 21.69 11.58
CA ALA A 76 12.65 21.00 10.43
C ALA A 76 11.18 21.40 10.16
N GLY A 77 10.75 22.53 10.70
CA GLY A 77 9.43 23.11 10.49
C GLY A 77 9.18 23.55 9.04
N GLY A 78 7.91 23.84 8.72
CA GLY A 78 7.52 24.21 7.38
C GLY A 78 6.02 24.30 7.19
N ARG A 79 5.58 24.12 5.95
CA ARG A 79 4.16 24.02 5.59
C ARG A 79 3.75 22.55 5.52
N LEU A 80 2.75 22.19 6.31
CA LEU A 80 2.11 20.89 6.30
C LEU A 80 0.90 20.93 5.36
N GLU A 81 0.83 19.99 4.44
CA GLU A 81 -0.27 19.83 3.50
C GLU A 81 -0.83 18.41 3.56
N LEU A 82 -2.15 18.31 3.57
CA LEU A 82 -2.83 17.04 3.44
C LEU A 82 -2.93 16.66 1.95
N LEU A 83 -2.33 15.53 1.58
CA LEU A 83 -2.40 15.01 0.22
C LEU A 83 -3.63 14.13 0.01
N SER A 84 -3.92 13.26 0.99
CA SER A 84 -5.08 12.36 0.95
C SER A 84 -5.35 11.77 2.32
N THR A 85 -6.60 11.46 2.61
CA THR A 85 -6.99 10.61 3.74
C THR A 85 -7.55 9.29 3.26
N ARG A 86 -7.37 8.26 4.07
CA ARG A 86 -8.12 7.02 3.99
C ARG A 86 -9.10 7.01 5.16
N GLU A 87 -10.34 6.71 4.84
CA GLU A 87 -11.33 6.39 5.86
C GLU A 87 -11.22 4.93 6.24
N ARG A 88 -11.30 4.68 7.55
CA ARG A 88 -11.70 3.38 8.07
C ARG A 88 -13.04 3.09 7.44
N ALA A 89 -13.06 2.15 6.51
CA ALA A 89 -14.31 1.64 5.98
C ALA A 89 -15.18 1.28 7.19
N ALA A 90 -16.36 1.89 7.27
CA ALA A 90 -17.35 1.45 8.24
C ALA A 90 -17.42 -0.06 8.10
N VAL A 91 -17.31 -0.78 9.21
CA VAL A 91 -17.66 -2.20 9.24
C VAL A 91 -19.18 -2.25 9.06
N GLY A 92 -19.68 -1.95 7.86
CA GLY A 92 -20.86 -2.62 7.34
C GLY A 92 -20.57 -4.11 7.41
N PRO A 93 -21.59 -4.97 7.63
CA PRO A 93 -21.39 -6.40 7.84
C PRO A 93 -20.41 -6.86 6.78
N SER A 94 -19.21 -7.18 7.26
CA SER A 94 -18.15 -7.59 6.38
C SER A 94 -18.72 -8.74 5.57
N ARG A 95 -18.50 -8.72 4.25
CA ARG A 95 -18.63 -9.94 3.44
C ARG A 95 -17.64 -11.05 3.91
N ARG A 96 -17.06 -10.94 5.12
CA ARG A 96 -16.63 -12.06 5.99
C ARG A 96 -17.75 -13.02 6.37
N ALA A 97 -19.03 -12.66 6.27
CA ALA A 97 -20.11 -13.59 6.60
C ALA A 97 -20.62 -14.37 5.38
N ALA A 98 -19.77 -15.27 4.84
CA ALA A 98 -20.17 -16.55 4.22
C ALA A 98 -18.97 -17.27 3.56
N ARG A 99 -17.88 -17.53 4.29
CA ARG A 99 -16.94 -18.60 3.93
C ARG A 99 -16.57 -19.40 5.17
N THR A 100 -17.22 -20.55 5.31
CA THR A 100 -16.95 -21.57 6.32
C THR A 100 -15.58 -22.20 6.03
N GLY A 101 -14.59 -21.94 6.90
CA GLY A 101 -13.24 -22.52 6.88
C GLY A 101 -12.11 -21.47 6.79
N PRO A 102 -10.90 -21.76 7.31
CA PRO A 102 -9.73 -20.89 7.10
C PRO A 102 -9.45 -20.84 5.59
N ALA A 103 -9.69 -19.69 4.96
CA ALA A 103 -9.47 -19.54 3.53
C ALA A 103 -7.96 -19.53 3.24
N THR A 104 -7.49 -20.50 2.47
CA THR A 104 -6.12 -20.56 1.96
C THR A 104 -5.86 -19.38 1.02
N LEU A 105 -4.60 -19.00 0.83
CA LEU A 105 -4.21 -17.93 -0.10
C LEU A 105 -4.66 -18.24 -1.52
N ALA A 106 -4.52 -19.50 -1.96
CA ALA A 106 -4.99 -19.95 -3.26
C ALA A 106 -6.52 -19.79 -3.42
N ALA A 107 -7.29 -20.18 -2.42
CA ALA A 107 -8.75 -20.08 -2.47
C ALA A 107 -9.25 -18.62 -2.35
N ALA A 108 -8.47 -17.74 -1.71
CA ALA A 108 -8.71 -16.30 -1.67
C ALA A 108 -8.45 -15.67 -3.05
N TRP A 109 -7.38 -16.07 -3.72
CA TRP A 109 -7.05 -15.64 -5.09
C TRP A 109 -8.13 -16.03 -6.10
N GLU A 110 -8.59 -17.27 -6.07
CA GLU A 110 -9.69 -17.72 -6.93
C GLU A 110 -10.97 -16.93 -6.68
N GLY A 111 -11.29 -16.69 -5.40
CA GLY A 111 -12.43 -15.87 -5.02
C GLY A 111 -12.33 -14.44 -5.56
N ALA A 112 -11.15 -13.82 -5.45
CA ALA A 112 -10.92 -12.47 -5.97
C ALA A 112 -11.01 -12.42 -7.51
N LEU A 113 -10.46 -13.41 -8.21
CA LEU A 113 -10.56 -13.49 -9.68
C LEU A 113 -12.01 -13.69 -10.15
N ALA A 114 -12.80 -14.47 -9.44
CA ALA A 114 -14.20 -14.74 -9.80
C ALA A 114 -15.10 -13.48 -9.72
N GLU A 115 -14.67 -12.45 -8.98
CA GLU A 115 -15.38 -11.17 -8.88
C GLU A 115 -15.03 -10.19 -10.01
N LEU A 116 -14.01 -10.50 -10.84
CA LEU A 116 -13.61 -9.63 -11.95
C LEU A 116 -14.57 -9.72 -13.14
N PRO A 117 -14.70 -8.64 -13.93
CA PRO A 117 -15.38 -8.67 -15.22
C PRO A 117 -14.82 -9.77 -16.14
N PRO A 118 -15.65 -10.46 -16.93
CA PRO A 118 -15.22 -11.57 -17.78
C PRO A 118 -14.31 -11.15 -18.94
N ASP A 119 -13.97 -9.87 -19.09
CA ASP A 119 -13.10 -9.27 -20.09
C ASP A 119 -11.82 -8.62 -19.50
N TRP A 120 -11.55 -8.84 -18.21
CA TRP A 120 -10.31 -8.37 -17.59
C TRP A 120 -9.09 -8.89 -18.35
N SER A 121 -8.05 -8.06 -18.44
CA SER A 121 -6.84 -8.32 -19.23
C SER A 121 -5.58 -8.31 -18.37
N ASP A 122 -5.40 -7.25 -17.58
CA ASP A 122 -4.28 -7.10 -16.66
C ASP A 122 -4.78 -6.71 -15.26
N LEU A 123 -4.07 -7.15 -14.23
CA LEU A 123 -4.31 -6.71 -12.85
C LEU A 123 -3.02 -6.48 -12.09
N TYR A 124 -3.13 -5.62 -11.07
CA TYR A 124 -2.11 -5.39 -10.07
C TYR A 124 -2.60 -5.93 -8.73
N GLY A 125 -1.92 -6.97 -8.23
CA GLY A 125 -2.30 -7.69 -7.03
C GLY A 125 -1.34 -7.44 -5.87
N GLU A 126 -1.83 -7.71 -4.66
CA GLU A 126 -1.07 -7.66 -3.41
C GLU A 126 -1.32 -8.90 -2.57
N ILE A 127 -0.25 -9.40 -1.95
CA ILE A 127 -0.28 -10.42 -0.91
C ILE A 127 0.21 -9.75 0.36
N GLU A 128 -0.65 -9.63 1.37
CA GLU A 128 -0.29 -9.19 2.71
C GLU A 128 -0.12 -10.43 3.59
N LEU A 129 1.08 -10.65 4.13
CA LEU A 129 1.39 -11.78 4.99
C LEU A 129 0.90 -11.52 6.42
N GLY A 130 0.44 -12.57 7.10
CA GLY A 130 0.00 -12.50 8.50
C GLY A 130 1.14 -12.30 9.51
N SER A 131 2.40 -12.45 9.08
CA SER A 131 3.60 -12.21 9.89
C SER A 131 4.79 -11.82 9.01
N THR A 132 5.68 -10.98 9.55
CA THR A 132 6.98 -10.66 8.95
C THR A 132 7.92 -11.86 8.85
N ASP A 133 7.73 -12.89 9.69
CA ASP A 133 8.56 -14.12 9.70
C ASP A 133 8.36 -14.98 8.45
N TYR A 134 7.33 -14.66 7.66
CA TYR A 134 7.06 -15.30 6.40
C TYR A 134 7.78 -14.64 5.22
N LEU A 135 8.35 -13.45 5.38
CA LEU A 135 8.82 -12.63 4.25
C LEU A 135 9.83 -13.35 3.36
N ASP A 136 10.88 -13.93 3.93
CA ASP A 136 11.96 -14.54 3.14
C ASP A 136 11.48 -15.82 2.45
N ARG A 137 10.72 -16.66 3.16
CA ARG A 137 10.14 -17.90 2.62
C ARG A 137 9.11 -17.59 1.54
N ALA A 138 8.22 -16.62 1.78
CA ALA A 138 7.24 -16.18 0.82
C ALA A 138 7.90 -15.55 -0.41
N ALA A 139 8.99 -14.78 -0.26
CA ALA A 139 9.74 -14.23 -1.40
C ALA A 139 10.26 -15.36 -2.32
N LEU A 140 10.77 -16.45 -1.72
CA LEU A 140 11.22 -17.61 -2.49
C LEU A 140 10.06 -18.30 -3.22
N MET A 141 8.96 -18.59 -2.52
CA MET A 141 7.80 -19.26 -3.11
C MET A 141 7.12 -18.43 -4.19
N LEU A 142 7.13 -17.11 -4.03
CA LEU A 142 6.54 -16.15 -4.97
C LEU A 142 7.54 -15.71 -6.06
N SER A 143 8.81 -16.13 -6.03
CA SER A 143 9.80 -15.70 -7.03
C SER A 143 9.35 -15.83 -8.50
N PRO A 144 8.58 -16.86 -8.93
CA PRO A 144 8.12 -16.95 -10.32
C PRO A 144 7.12 -15.86 -10.72
N VAL A 145 6.46 -15.19 -9.76
CA VAL A 145 5.53 -14.09 -10.06
C VAL A 145 6.22 -12.72 -10.12
N ASN A 146 7.55 -12.69 -10.01
CA ASN A 146 8.38 -11.50 -9.97
C ASN A 146 7.81 -10.40 -9.05
N PRO A 147 7.62 -10.71 -7.75
CA PRO A 147 7.00 -9.79 -6.82
C PRO A 147 7.94 -8.63 -6.49
N SER A 148 7.35 -7.47 -6.24
CA SER A 148 7.99 -6.31 -5.64
C SER A 148 7.57 -6.19 -4.19
N ARG A 149 8.41 -5.60 -3.34
CA ARG A 149 8.06 -5.36 -1.93
C ARG A 149 6.91 -4.36 -1.83
N ALA A 150 5.90 -4.70 -1.03
CA ALA A 150 4.98 -3.70 -0.49
C ALA A 150 5.68 -2.95 0.67
N GLY A 151 5.27 -1.72 0.98
CA GLY A 151 5.73 -0.95 2.15
C GLY A 151 5.21 -1.52 3.48
N GLY A 152 5.32 -2.84 3.67
CA GLY A 152 4.72 -3.62 4.75
C GLY A 152 5.11 -5.11 4.63
N PRO A 153 4.50 -6.01 5.41
CA PRO A 153 4.79 -7.44 5.36
C PRO A 153 4.12 -8.09 4.14
N GLY A 154 4.49 -7.68 2.93
CA GLY A 154 3.79 -8.13 1.75
C GLY A 154 4.50 -7.88 0.44
N PHE A 155 3.87 -8.38 -0.63
CA PHE A 155 4.38 -8.36 -1.99
C PHE A 155 3.31 -7.85 -2.95
N ARG A 156 3.74 -7.14 -3.98
CA ARG A 156 2.89 -6.73 -5.10
C ARG A 156 3.38 -7.35 -6.38
N PHE A 157 2.45 -7.72 -7.24
CA PHE A 157 2.76 -8.42 -8.47
C PHE A 157 1.81 -7.96 -9.58
N ARG A 158 2.25 -8.18 -10.81
CA ARG A 158 1.41 -7.99 -12.01
C ARG A 158 0.94 -9.35 -12.50
N CYS A 159 -0.30 -9.41 -12.96
CA CYS A 159 -0.87 -10.61 -13.54
C CYS A 159 -1.61 -10.28 -14.83
N ALA A 160 -1.38 -11.09 -15.86
CA ALA A 160 -2.05 -11.01 -17.14
C ALA A 160 -2.93 -12.25 -17.34
N ARG A 161 -4.10 -12.06 -17.95
CA ARG A 161 -5.07 -13.15 -18.14
C ARG A 161 -4.67 -14.11 -19.26
N VAL A 162 -4.50 -13.58 -20.46
CA VAL A 162 -4.26 -14.35 -21.70
C VAL A 162 -2.92 -13.98 -22.32
N TYR A 163 -2.62 -12.68 -22.37
CA TYR A 163 -1.39 -12.12 -22.92
C TYR A 163 -1.10 -10.78 -22.23
N GLY A 164 0.17 -10.38 -22.12
CA GLY A 164 0.55 -9.16 -21.40
C GLY A 164 1.82 -9.34 -20.57
N TYR A 165 2.06 -8.38 -19.67
CA TYR A 165 3.24 -8.36 -18.79
C TYR A 165 2.86 -8.73 -17.36
N GLY A 166 3.46 -9.79 -16.83
CA GLY A 166 3.20 -10.31 -15.50
C GLY A 166 3.04 -11.83 -15.51
N ALA A 167 2.76 -12.40 -14.34
CA ALA A 167 2.49 -13.83 -14.21
C ALA A 167 1.11 -14.19 -14.76
N SER A 168 0.95 -15.42 -15.27
CA SER A 168 -0.38 -15.92 -15.58
C SER A 168 -1.19 -16.15 -14.29
N ALA A 169 -2.51 -16.08 -14.38
CA ALA A 169 -3.39 -16.31 -13.23
C ALA A 169 -3.19 -17.69 -12.58
N GLU A 170 -2.87 -18.70 -13.41
CA GLU A 170 -2.54 -20.05 -12.95
C GLU A 170 -1.18 -20.10 -12.24
N MET A 171 -0.16 -19.39 -12.74
CA MET A 171 1.14 -19.33 -12.09
C MET A 171 1.02 -18.69 -10.70
N VAL A 172 0.26 -17.59 -10.58
CA VAL A 172 -0.02 -16.95 -9.30
C VAL A 172 -0.66 -17.94 -8.34
N ARG A 173 -1.73 -18.63 -8.77
CA ARG A 173 -2.39 -19.67 -7.96
C ARG A 173 -1.41 -20.73 -7.46
N ARG A 174 -0.60 -21.33 -8.34
CA ARG A 174 0.37 -22.38 -7.97
C ARG A 174 1.41 -21.87 -6.97
N CYS A 175 1.84 -20.61 -7.08
CA CYS A 175 2.77 -20.03 -6.12
C CYS A 175 2.10 -19.81 -4.75
N LEU A 176 0.83 -19.43 -4.72
CA LEU A 176 0.05 -19.32 -3.48
C LEU A 176 -0.21 -20.69 -2.84
N GLU A 177 -0.47 -21.74 -3.62
CA GLU A 177 -0.59 -23.11 -3.12
C GLU A 177 0.70 -23.60 -2.44
N ARG A 178 1.88 -23.18 -2.93
CA ARG A 178 3.16 -23.45 -2.26
C ARG A 178 3.28 -22.71 -0.94
N CYS A 179 2.86 -21.44 -0.89
CA CYS A 179 2.79 -20.69 0.37
C CYS A 179 1.87 -21.39 1.38
N ASP A 180 0.69 -21.83 0.93
CA ASP A 180 -0.27 -22.57 1.75
C ASP A 180 0.33 -23.88 2.30
N ALA A 181 1.04 -24.65 1.46
CA ALA A 181 1.72 -25.88 1.87
C ALA A 181 2.82 -25.64 2.92
N GLU A 182 3.47 -24.48 2.88
CA GLU A 182 4.48 -24.03 3.86
C GLU A 182 3.85 -23.40 5.12
N GLY A 183 2.52 -23.36 5.22
CA GLY A 183 1.82 -22.74 6.35
C GLY A 183 1.94 -21.22 6.39
N ILE A 184 2.28 -20.58 5.26
CA ILE A 184 2.34 -19.12 5.15
C ILE A 184 0.91 -18.60 5.01
N THR A 185 0.49 -17.79 5.96
CA THR A 185 -0.87 -17.23 6.02
C THR A 185 -0.88 -15.74 5.65
N GLY A 186 -2.03 -15.23 5.23
CA GLY A 186 -2.18 -13.84 4.83
C GLY A 186 -3.49 -13.53 4.11
N GLN A 187 -3.48 -12.46 3.33
CA GLN A 187 -4.59 -12.00 2.50
C GLN A 187 -4.11 -11.73 1.08
N VAL A 188 -4.97 -12.03 0.11
CA VAL A 188 -4.76 -11.69 -1.31
C VAL A 188 -5.76 -10.63 -1.71
N ARG A 189 -5.30 -9.56 -2.35
CA ARG A 189 -6.14 -8.45 -2.82
C ARG A 189 -5.78 -8.09 -4.25
N ILE A 190 -6.81 -7.76 -5.05
CA ILE A 190 -6.63 -7.13 -6.34
C ILE A 190 -6.73 -5.62 -6.13
N LEU A 191 -5.65 -4.89 -6.38
CA LEU A 191 -5.58 -3.45 -6.15
C LEU A 191 -6.16 -2.67 -7.33
N ARG A 192 -5.90 -3.15 -8.55
CA ARG A 192 -6.35 -2.52 -9.80
C ARG A 192 -6.54 -3.59 -10.86
N THR A 193 -7.46 -3.32 -11.79
CA THR A 193 -7.75 -4.18 -12.94
C THR A 193 -7.97 -3.30 -14.16
N LEU A 194 -7.56 -3.79 -15.32
CA LEU A 194 -7.86 -3.22 -16.62
C LEU A 194 -8.58 -4.29 -17.46
N SER A 195 -9.54 -3.86 -18.27
CA SER A 195 -10.25 -4.68 -19.25
C SER A 195 -9.93 -4.20 -20.66
N ASP A 196 -9.98 -5.12 -21.62
CA ASP A 196 -9.76 -4.88 -23.05
C ASP A 196 -8.47 -4.09 -23.38
N THR A 197 -7.37 -4.43 -22.70
CA THR A 197 -6.05 -3.84 -23.01
C THR A 197 -5.39 -4.60 -24.16
N ARG A 198 -4.73 -3.85 -25.05
CA ARG A 198 -3.92 -4.39 -26.14
C ARG A 198 -2.48 -3.88 -26.03
N PRO A 199 -1.57 -4.62 -25.37
CA PRO A 199 -0.16 -4.26 -25.31
C PRO A 199 0.46 -4.04 -26.69
N VAL A 200 1.39 -3.10 -26.77
CA VAL A 200 2.26 -2.90 -27.93
C VAL A 200 3.56 -3.64 -27.66
N ALA A 201 3.87 -4.65 -28.48
CA ALA A 201 5.01 -5.55 -28.29
C ALA A 201 4.98 -6.24 -26.90
N THR A 202 6.10 -6.22 -26.15
CA THR A 202 6.21 -6.81 -24.80
C THR A 202 5.82 -5.85 -23.68
N GLN A 203 5.44 -4.61 -24.01
CA GLN A 203 5.10 -3.60 -23.03
C GLN A 203 3.62 -3.74 -22.64
N GLY A 204 3.39 -4.28 -21.45
CA GLY A 204 2.08 -4.25 -20.79
C GLY A 204 1.72 -2.85 -20.28
N PRO A 205 0.50 -2.66 -19.75
CA PRO A 205 0.09 -1.41 -19.16
C PRO A 205 1.03 -0.97 -18.03
N VAL A 206 1.29 0.34 -17.97
CA VAL A 206 2.06 0.96 -16.88
C VAL A 206 1.10 1.32 -15.77
N TRP A 207 1.37 0.81 -14.56
CA TRP A 207 0.55 1.10 -13.40
C TRP A 207 1.12 2.31 -12.66
N TYR A 208 0.27 3.29 -12.37
CA TYR A 208 0.64 4.40 -11.50
C TYR A 208 0.03 4.22 -10.11
N VAL A 209 0.87 4.05 -9.10
CA VAL A 209 0.45 3.98 -7.70
C VAL A 209 1.11 5.15 -6.95
N GLY A 210 0.28 6.07 -6.45
CA GLY A 210 0.78 7.27 -5.79
C GLY A 210 1.62 8.18 -6.70
N GLY A 211 1.30 8.23 -8.00
CA GLY A 211 1.99 9.06 -9.00
C GLY A 211 3.30 8.46 -9.53
N LYS A 212 3.71 7.27 -9.08
CA LYS A 212 4.91 6.58 -9.56
C LYS A 212 4.54 5.35 -10.38
N ALA A 213 5.30 5.11 -11.46
CA ALA A 213 5.19 3.90 -12.25
C ALA A 213 5.71 2.70 -11.42
N VAL A 214 4.92 1.62 -11.36
CA VAL A 214 5.22 0.35 -10.68
C VAL A 214 4.91 -0.82 -11.59
#